data_AF-A0A972R0W6-F1
#
_entry.id   AF-A0A972R0W6-F1
#
_cell.length_a   1.000
_cell.length_b   1.000
_cell.length_c   1.000
_cell.angle_alpha   90.00
_cell.angle_beta   90.00
_cell.angle_gamma   90.00
#
_symmetry.space_group_name_H-M   'P 1'
#
loop_
_entity.id
_entity.type
_entity.pdbx_description
1 polymer ?
#
loop_
_entity_poly.entity_id
_entity_poly.type
_entity_poly.pdbx_seq_one_letter_code
_entity_poly.pdbx_strand_id
1 'polypeptide(L)'
;MAMRIRLLILVMVGGLVVMLVGCFSGEPVLKLPSIPGLDFSKASGSITRMKPNSEPQQLLSQPVKITAPSEAWAVRIFSILPDYQGAVASIDFDTEWSDRNSFQVGVANYQTHEWEMLEVNSGGAHTLTLDPLSSYRSWNGGGEDEKTYLVFAVPPGETLTVNSIQTNQRRLYEHVPPGFVANRFLSLSGSRDIWTDSRTGVTYVMRRSGSGWEVWWMQDDNGDGKVTTGDKEAGILISGSGKAAHGVTVYGNAREGYFLYAGVFDTIYRVKLSANGRSPQGSLETWLTGLPAGRGHTAKSIRFDSSGNAYIGVGSSGNISTEQNRAAIYRVPAGSNRAKIWVRGIRNPTALLIEGKDLLVFSVERDRLGNEKPVEPLYRIPLSTPSGVDHFGYPWWMWDGVARDYVRDDRVGGAPIPLSADQIPFAPEAWIPAHNTPLGMVHANETNFPAPWNKGIFVAARGSWNSDVRTGYRVFYIDDGQTIPFTGMFLNANSLLFKNLVGGWFRPVSVAAAADGSLLVTGDAISGPVKPGEGFRGIYRISYDQTPYLTISP
;
A
#
# COMPACT_ATOMS: atom_id res chain seq x y z
N MET A 1 12.92 -24.03 33.09
CA MET A 1 11.93 -23.92 34.20
C MET A 1 10.57 -23.65 33.58
N ALA A 2 9.62 -24.58 33.66
CA ALA A 2 8.28 -24.39 33.10
C ALA A 2 7.39 -23.69 34.16
N MET A 3 7.12 -22.39 33.97
CA MET A 3 6.17 -21.65 34.80
C MET A 3 4.75 -22.15 34.48
N ARG A 4 4.18 -22.95 35.40
CA ARG A 4 2.77 -23.36 35.37
C ARG A 4 1.93 -22.25 36.02
N ILE A 5 1.16 -21.51 35.23
CA ILE A 5 0.07 -20.66 35.75
C ILE A 5 -1.00 -21.59 36.32
N ARG A 6 -1.32 -21.45 37.61
CA ARG A 6 -2.20 -22.40 38.32
C ARG A 6 -3.37 -21.78 39.07
N LEU A 7 -3.59 -20.47 39.03
CA LEU A 7 -4.65 -19.88 39.86
C LEU A 7 -5.36 -18.70 39.18
N LEU A 8 -6.66 -18.87 38.97
CA LEU A 8 -7.65 -17.82 38.72
C LEU A 8 -8.31 -17.54 40.08
N ILE A 9 -8.14 -16.34 40.64
CA ILE A 9 -8.94 -15.91 41.79
C ILE A 9 -9.78 -14.72 41.36
N LEU A 10 -11.10 -14.86 41.44
CA LEU A 10 -12.05 -13.76 41.30
C LEU A 10 -12.31 -13.21 42.71
N VAL A 11 -11.98 -11.93 42.95
CA VAL A 11 -12.22 -11.28 44.25
C VAL A 11 -13.19 -10.12 44.06
N MET A 12 -14.21 -10.07 44.90
CA MET A 12 -15.11 -8.92 45.01
C MET A 12 -14.48 -7.87 45.93
N VAL A 13 -14.21 -6.67 45.39
CA VAL A 13 -13.79 -5.52 46.21
C VAL A 13 -14.68 -4.33 45.86
N GLY A 14 -15.57 -3.95 46.78
CA GLY A 14 -16.39 -2.74 46.65
C GLY A 14 -17.41 -2.73 45.50
N GLY A 15 -17.91 -3.89 45.09
CA GLY A 15 -18.86 -4.02 43.96
C GLY A 15 -18.20 -4.13 42.58
N LEU A 16 -16.87 -4.08 42.50
CA LEU A 16 -16.10 -4.43 41.29
C LEU A 16 -15.53 -5.85 41.39
N VAL A 17 -15.48 -6.51 40.22
CA VAL A 17 -14.92 -7.86 40.06
C VAL A 17 -13.46 -7.74 39.67
N VAL A 18 -12.57 -8.17 40.55
CA VAL A 18 -11.14 -8.13 40.35
C VAL A 18 -10.66 -9.50 39.91
N MET A 19 -10.07 -9.60 38.71
CA MET A 19 -9.54 -10.85 38.17
C MET A 19 -8.04 -10.96 38.46
N LEU A 20 -7.67 -11.82 39.42
CA LEU A 20 -6.27 -12.15 39.70
C LEU A 20 -5.81 -13.27 38.76
N VAL A 21 -5.02 -12.90 37.75
CA VAL A 21 -4.22 -13.87 36.97
C VAL A 21 -2.85 -13.99 37.65
N GLY A 22 -2.71 -14.95 38.56
CA GLY A 22 -1.46 -15.12 39.30
C GLY A 22 -0.41 -15.94 38.54
N CYS A 23 0.68 -15.31 38.13
CA CYS A 23 2.00 -15.95 38.22
C CYS A 23 2.56 -15.62 39.62
N PHE A 24 3.21 -16.58 40.27
CA PHE A 24 3.86 -16.38 41.57
C PHE A 24 5.08 -15.46 41.43
N SER A 25 4.87 -14.17 41.17
CA SER A 25 5.89 -13.12 41.16
C SER A 25 5.24 -11.73 41.13
N GLY A 26 4.50 -11.34 42.17
CA GLY A 26 4.27 -9.93 42.55
C GLY A 26 3.73 -8.91 41.52
N GLU A 27 3.12 -9.33 40.42
CA GLU A 27 2.74 -8.47 39.28
C GLU A 27 1.26 -8.00 39.31
N PRO A 28 0.88 -6.93 38.57
CA PRO A 28 -0.40 -6.24 38.72
C PRO A 28 -1.63 -7.04 38.27
N VAL A 29 -2.77 -6.68 38.88
CA VAL A 29 -4.06 -7.35 38.79
C VAL A 29 -4.90 -6.78 37.64
N LEU A 30 -5.51 -7.63 36.81
CA LEU A 30 -6.44 -7.18 35.78
C LEU A 30 -7.80 -6.86 36.42
N LYS A 31 -8.21 -5.59 36.40
CA LYS A 31 -9.54 -5.17 36.89
C LYS A 31 -10.52 -5.18 35.72
N LEU A 32 -11.52 -6.05 35.79
CA LEU A 32 -12.66 -6.03 34.88
C LEU A 32 -13.77 -5.16 35.52
N PRO A 33 -14.62 -4.50 34.72
CA PRO A 33 -15.77 -3.74 35.20
C PRO A 33 -16.80 -4.66 35.85
N SER A 34 -17.72 -4.08 36.63
CA SER A 34 -18.95 -4.78 37.01
C SER A 34 -19.83 -4.98 35.78
N ILE A 35 -20.04 -6.23 35.38
CA ILE A 35 -20.99 -6.56 34.30
C ILE A 35 -22.40 -6.59 34.89
N PRO A 36 -23.36 -5.78 34.38
CA PRO A 36 -24.74 -5.77 34.86
C PRO A 36 -25.37 -7.17 34.76
N GLY A 37 -25.93 -7.68 35.86
CA GLY A 37 -26.62 -9.00 35.90
C GLY A 37 -25.71 -10.21 36.13
N LEU A 38 -24.40 -10.03 36.28
CA LEU A 38 -23.42 -11.12 36.44
C LEU A 38 -22.97 -11.28 37.90
N ASP A 39 -23.36 -12.39 38.54
CA ASP A 39 -22.88 -12.78 39.88
C ASP A 39 -21.66 -13.72 39.76
N PHE A 40 -20.47 -13.12 39.87
CA PHE A 40 -19.21 -13.86 39.78
C PHE A 40 -18.88 -14.69 41.03
N SER A 41 -19.65 -14.59 42.11
CA SER A 41 -19.49 -15.48 43.28
C SER A 41 -19.81 -16.94 42.93
N LYS A 42 -20.47 -17.17 41.80
CA LYS A 42 -20.80 -18.47 41.21
C LYS A 42 -20.23 -18.64 39.80
N ALA A 43 -18.98 -18.23 39.55
CA ALA A 43 -18.34 -18.44 38.25
C ALA A 43 -17.31 -19.57 38.27
N SER A 44 -17.27 -20.38 37.21
CA SER A 44 -16.21 -21.36 36.95
C SER A 44 -15.36 -20.93 35.76
N GLY A 45 -14.03 -21.08 35.82
CA GLY A 45 -13.14 -20.53 34.81
C GLY A 45 -11.98 -21.43 34.37
N SER A 46 -11.57 -21.31 33.10
CA SER A 46 -10.37 -21.97 32.56
C SER A 46 -9.66 -21.11 31.51
N ILE A 47 -8.33 -21.22 31.46
CA ILE A 47 -7.48 -20.49 30.50
C ILE A 47 -6.92 -21.48 29.48
N THR A 48 -7.15 -21.20 28.20
CA THR A 48 -6.55 -21.97 27.08
C THR A 48 -5.48 -21.12 26.41
N ARG A 49 -4.24 -21.62 26.38
CA ARG A 49 -3.12 -20.95 25.69
C ARG A 49 -3.08 -21.44 24.24
N MET A 50 -3.21 -20.51 23.29
CA MET A 50 -3.19 -20.84 21.87
C MET A 50 -1.76 -20.71 21.31
N LYS A 51 -1.41 -21.59 20.36
CA LYS A 51 -0.16 -21.53 19.57
C LYS A 51 -0.52 -21.65 18.09
N PRO A 52 0.18 -20.96 17.18
CA PRO A 52 -0.18 -20.96 15.76
C PRO A 52 0.06 -22.31 15.07
N ASN A 53 -0.83 -22.62 14.14
CA ASN A 53 -0.60 -23.54 13.02
C ASN A 53 -0.28 -22.74 11.73
N SER A 54 0.30 -23.38 10.73
CA SER A 54 1.20 -22.75 9.74
C SER A 54 0.61 -22.01 8.51
N GLU A 55 -0.69 -21.71 8.41
CA GLU A 55 -1.28 -20.79 7.40
C GLU A 55 -2.47 -20.00 8.04
N PRO A 56 -3.30 -19.13 7.38
CA PRO A 56 -4.03 -18.03 8.04
C PRO A 56 -4.61 -18.47 9.38
N GLN A 57 -4.11 -17.84 10.44
CA GLN A 57 -3.79 -18.58 11.66
C GLN A 57 -5.02 -18.92 12.46
N GLN A 58 -5.60 -20.07 12.12
CA GLN A 58 -6.61 -20.74 12.93
C GLN A 58 -5.96 -21.07 14.28
N LEU A 59 -6.32 -20.32 15.31
CA LEU A 59 -5.76 -20.45 16.66
C LEU A 59 -6.38 -21.62 17.43
N LEU A 60 -7.55 -22.09 16.99
CA LEU A 60 -8.20 -23.30 17.47
C LEU A 60 -7.96 -24.45 16.50
N SER A 61 -7.37 -25.54 16.98
CA SER A 61 -7.22 -26.78 16.19
C SER A 61 -8.51 -27.58 16.07
N GLN A 62 -9.52 -27.27 16.90
CA GLN A 62 -10.83 -27.89 16.94
C GLN A 62 -11.82 -26.97 17.69
N PRO A 63 -13.14 -27.08 17.44
CA PRO A 63 -14.14 -26.32 18.18
C PRO A 63 -14.03 -26.51 19.69
N VAL A 64 -14.27 -25.44 20.45
CA VAL A 64 -14.23 -25.45 21.91
C VAL A 64 -15.63 -25.20 22.46
N LYS A 65 -16.19 -26.24 23.10
CA LYS A 65 -17.45 -26.10 23.85
C LYS A 65 -17.20 -25.51 25.25
N ILE A 66 -18.06 -24.58 25.64
CA ILE A 66 -18.09 -23.91 26.94
C ILE A 66 -19.51 -24.09 27.47
N THR A 67 -19.68 -25.02 28.41
CA THR A 67 -20.97 -25.30 29.05
C THR A 67 -20.98 -24.73 30.46
N ALA A 68 -21.98 -23.90 30.75
CA ALA A 68 -22.20 -23.34 32.06
C ALA A 68 -23.03 -24.28 32.95
N PRO A 69 -22.69 -24.46 34.23
CA PRO A 69 -23.55 -25.18 35.17
C PRO A 69 -24.90 -24.47 35.33
N SER A 70 -25.94 -25.19 35.75
CA SER A 70 -27.31 -24.68 35.85
C SER A 70 -27.49 -23.46 36.78
N GLU A 71 -26.57 -23.23 37.72
CA GLU A 71 -26.63 -22.13 38.69
C GLU A 71 -25.42 -21.19 38.65
N ALA A 72 -24.55 -21.34 37.66
CA ALA A 72 -23.25 -20.67 37.63
C ALA A 72 -22.86 -20.24 36.22
N TRP A 73 -22.25 -19.07 36.09
CA TRP A 73 -21.67 -18.63 34.82
C TRP A 73 -20.41 -19.45 34.51
N ALA A 74 -20.16 -19.74 33.24
CA ALA A 74 -18.88 -20.25 32.76
C ALA A 74 -18.10 -19.14 32.06
N VAL A 75 -16.84 -18.95 32.48
CA VAL A 75 -15.92 -17.99 31.85
C VAL A 75 -14.78 -18.73 31.18
N ARG A 76 -14.63 -18.57 29.87
CA ARG A 76 -13.51 -19.13 29.09
C ARG A 76 -12.62 -18.01 28.60
N ILE A 77 -11.31 -18.16 28.79
CA ILE A 77 -10.33 -17.16 28.35
C ILE A 77 -9.32 -17.79 27.41
N PHE A 78 -9.12 -17.12 26.28
CA PHE A 78 -8.11 -17.47 25.31
C PHE A 78 -7.01 -16.41 25.31
N SER A 79 -5.76 -16.84 25.56
CA SER A 79 -4.60 -15.95 25.48
C SER A 79 -4.04 -15.94 24.06
N ILE A 80 -3.95 -14.74 23.48
CA ILE A 80 -3.29 -14.47 22.21
C ILE A 80 -1.87 -13.96 22.53
N LEU A 81 -0.86 -14.58 21.92
CA LEU A 81 0.56 -14.29 22.19
C LEU A 81 1.01 -12.90 21.66
N PRO A 82 2.11 -12.33 22.18
CA PRO A 82 2.59 -10.97 21.84
C PRO A 82 2.92 -10.73 20.37
N ASP A 83 3.24 -11.80 19.63
CA ASP A 83 3.64 -11.74 18.22
C ASP A 83 2.50 -11.23 17.29
N TYR A 84 1.31 -10.98 17.85
CA TYR A 84 0.07 -10.60 17.18
C TYR A 84 -0.44 -9.18 17.50
N GLN A 85 0.47 -8.22 17.70
CA GLN A 85 0.10 -6.81 17.81
C GLN A 85 -0.79 -6.36 16.63
N GLY A 86 -2.06 -6.01 16.90
CA GLY A 86 -3.01 -5.47 15.91
C GLY A 86 -3.69 -6.49 15.02
N ALA A 87 -3.84 -7.75 15.45
CA ALA A 87 -4.60 -8.75 14.73
C ALA A 87 -6.11 -8.54 14.92
N VAL A 88 -6.85 -8.38 13.83
CA VAL A 88 -8.30 -8.50 13.82
C VAL A 88 -8.62 -9.98 14.05
N ALA A 89 -9.29 -10.29 15.17
CA ALA A 89 -9.76 -11.65 15.43
C ALA A 89 -11.15 -11.81 14.82
N SER A 90 -11.29 -12.75 13.89
CA SER A 90 -12.61 -13.25 13.47
C SER A 90 -12.92 -14.49 14.30
N ILE A 91 -14.06 -14.48 14.97
CA ILE A 91 -14.50 -15.53 15.87
C ILE A 91 -15.83 -16.06 15.37
N ASP A 92 -15.86 -17.34 14.99
CA ASP A 92 -17.10 -18.02 14.62
C ASP A 92 -17.57 -18.85 15.81
N PHE A 93 -18.83 -18.72 16.17
CA PHE A 93 -19.42 -19.48 17.27
C PHE A 93 -20.90 -19.78 17.04
N ASP A 94 -21.33 -20.92 17.59
CA ASP A 94 -22.71 -21.35 17.60
C ASP A 94 -23.29 -21.27 19.01
N THR A 95 -24.55 -20.83 19.05
CA THR A 95 -25.32 -20.70 20.28
C THR A 95 -26.43 -21.77 20.34
N GLU A 96 -26.41 -22.65 21.36
CA GLU A 96 -27.54 -23.55 21.71
C GLU A 96 -28.27 -23.06 22.99
N TRP A 97 -29.30 -22.19 22.89
CA TRP A 97 -29.90 -21.45 24.05
C TRP A 97 -31.40 -21.17 23.85
N SER A 98 -32.11 -20.92 24.95
CA SER A 98 -33.53 -20.48 24.95
C SER A 98 -33.69 -18.97 24.78
N ASP A 99 -34.81 -18.50 24.20
CA ASP A 99 -35.09 -17.14 23.67
C ASP A 99 -35.03 -15.95 24.67
N ARG A 100 -34.29 -16.02 25.78
CA ARG A 100 -34.30 -14.98 26.82
C ARG A 100 -32.94 -14.52 27.35
N ASN A 101 -31.83 -15.07 26.87
CA ASN A 101 -30.50 -14.75 27.40
C ASN A 101 -29.57 -14.17 26.32
N SER A 102 -28.95 -13.03 26.63
CA SER A 102 -27.79 -12.50 25.92
C SER A 102 -26.49 -13.01 26.59
N PHE A 103 -25.39 -13.01 25.84
CA PHE A 103 -24.07 -13.31 26.40
C PHE A 103 -23.08 -12.21 26.03
N GLN A 104 -22.00 -12.11 26.81
CA GLN A 104 -20.97 -11.10 26.57
C GLN A 104 -19.66 -11.72 26.11
N VAL A 105 -19.11 -11.14 25.05
CA VAL A 105 -17.80 -11.46 24.48
C VAL A 105 -16.98 -10.20 24.45
N GLY A 106 -15.72 -10.27 24.87
CA GLY A 106 -14.90 -9.08 24.90
C GLY A 106 -13.41 -9.32 24.82
N VAL A 107 -12.70 -8.22 24.57
CA VAL A 107 -11.24 -8.16 24.50
C VAL A 107 -10.75 -7.43 25.74
N ALA A 108 -9.70 -7.95 26.36
CA ALA A 108 -9.02 -7.27 27.45
C ALA A 108 -7.50 -7.26 27.23
N ASN A 109 -6.87 -6.09 27.46
CA ASN A 109 -5.43 -5.92 27.38
C ASN A 109 -4.79 -5.96 28.78
N TYR A 110 -3.76 -6.79 28.94
CA TYR A 110 -3.09 -6.96 30.23
C TYR A 110 -2.38 -5.69 30.75
N GLN A 111 -1.71 -4.95 29.87
CA GLN A 111 -0.84 -3.83 30.25
C GLN A 111 -1.57 -2.50 30.34
N THR A 112 -2.50 -2.24 29.41
CA THR A 112 -3.23 -0.96 29.41
C THR A 112 -4.42 -0.97 30.37
N HIS A 113 -4.83 -2.14 30.86
CA HIS A 113 -6.05 -2.35 31.64
C HIS A 113 -7.33 -1.91 30.91
N GLU A 114 -7.27 -1.77 29.59
CA GLU A 114 -8.42 -1.45 28.73
C GLU A 114 -9.15 -2.74 28.34
N TRP A 115 -10.47 -2.63 28.21
CA TRP A 115 -11.34 -3.74 27.85
C TRP A 115 -12.58 -3.22 27.10
N GLU A 116 -13.13 -4.08 26.25
CA GLU A 116 -14.38 -3.84 25.53
C GLU A 116 -15.19 -5.13 25.56
N MET A 117 -16.47 -5.06 25.92
CA MET A 117 -17.40 -6.19 25.93
C MET A 117 -18.57 -5.86 25.01
N LEU A 118 -18.95 -6.83 24.19
CA LEU A 118 -20.10 -6.78 23.30
C LEU A 118 -21.16 -7.76 23.79
N GLU A 119 -22.40 -7.30 23.84
CA GLU A 119 -23.55 -8.14 24.13
C GLU A 119 -24.07 -8.75 22.83
N VAL A 120 -24.22 -10.08 22.80
CA VAL A 120 -24.66 -10.84 21.64
C VAL A 120 -26.00 -11.51 21.98
N ASN A 121 -27.00 -11.29 21.12
CA ASN A 121 -28.34 -11.84 21.25
C ASN A 121 -28.40 -13.32 20.83
N SER A 122 -29.42 -14.05 21.30
CA SER A 122 -29.59 -15.48 21.06
C SER A 122 -29.92 -15.83 19.58
N GLY A 123 -29.43 -17.00 19.14
CA GLY A 123 -29.92 -17.73 17.97
C GLY A 123 -29.00 -17.74 16.75
N GLY A 124 -28.36 -18.90 16.52
CA GLY A 124 -27.69 -19.23 15.25
C GLY A 124 -26.17 -19.19 15.30
N ALA A 125 -25.57 -19.25 14.10
CA ALA A 125 -24.15 -19.07 13.88
C ALA A 125 -23.83 -17.58 13.78
N HIS A 126 -22.79 -17.14 14.48
CA HIS A 126 -22.36 -15.75 14.50
C HIS A 126 -20.87 -15.65 14.17
N THR A 127 -20.50 -14.60 13.44
CA THR A 127 -19.12 -14.19 13.22
C THR A 127 -18.90 -12.83 13.87
N LEU A 128 -17.97 -12.77 14.81
CA LEU A 128 -17.56 -11.52 15.46
C LEU A 128 -16.18 -11.10 14.97
N THR A 129 -16.06 -9.86 14.52
CA THR A 129 -14.80 -9.24 14.15
C THR A 129 -14.40 -8.25 15.23
N LEU A 130 -13.35 -8.57 15.99
CA LEU A 130 -12.82 -7.70 17.03
C LEU A 130 -11.63 -6.93 16.49
N ASP A 131 -11.76 -5.61 16.45
CA ASP A 131 -10.62 -4.71 16.27
C ASP A 131 -9.97 -4.51 17.64
N PRO A 132 -8.68 -4.84 17.84
CA PRO A 132 -8.05 -4.60 19.13
C PRO A 132 -8.01 -3.09 19.42
N LEU A 133 -8.96 -2.62 20.23
CA LEU A 133 -9.07 -1.31 20.91
C LEU A 133 -8.35 -0.14 20.19
N SER A 134 -9.15 0.75 19.62
CA SER A 134 -8.76 1.99 18.93
C SER A 134 -7.93 3.00 19.77
N SER A 135 -7.59 2.67 21.01
CA SER A 135 -6.74 3.42 21.94
C SER A 135 -5.30 2.92 22.02
N TYR A 136 -4.73 2.38 20.94
CA TYR A 136 -3.33 1.93 20.93
C TYR A 136 -2.32 3.11 20.90
N ARG A 137 -2.09 3.73 22.06
CA ARG A 137 -0.93 4.57 22.34
C ARG A 137 -0.10 3.92 23.45
N SER A 138 0.93 3.17 23.10
CA SER A 138 2.06 2.98 24.01
C SER A 138 3.38 3.25 23.30
N TRP A 139 4.08 4.20 23.88
CA TRP A 139 5.47 4.52 23.64
C TRP A 139 6.26 3.70 24.65
N ASN A 140 6.86 2.58 24.24
CA ASN A 140 8.13 2.01 24.73
C ASN A 140 8.28 0.54 24.30
N GLY A 141 9.54 0.11 24.19
CA GLY A 141 9.97 -1.08 23.45
C GLY A 141 9.45 -2.43 23.96
N GLY A 142 9.42 -3.37 23.02
CA GLY A 142 8.92 -4.72 23.22
C GLY A 142 9.67 -5.52 24.31
N GLY A 143 8.87 -6.18 25.13
CA GLY A 143 9.26 -7.29 25.99
C GLY A 143 8.22 -8.41 25.85
N GLU A 144 8.58 -9.64 26.24
CA GLU A 144 7.81 -10.89 26.06
C GLU A 144 6.44 -10.97 26.80
N ASP A 145 5.96 -9.88 27.40
CA ASP A 145 4.82 -9.87 28.33
C ASP A 145 3.55 -9.13 27.84
N GLU A 146 3.48 -8.77 26.56
CA GLU A 146 2.27 -8.18 25.98
C GLU A 146 1.23 -9.25 25.58
N LYS A 147 0.23 -9.50 26.44
CA LYS A 147 -0.81 -10.52 26.19
C LYS A 147 -2.18 -9.87 25.98
N THR A 148 -2.84 -10.21 24.87
CA THR A 148 -4.26 -9.90 24.63
C THR A 148 -5.11 -11.11 24.99
N TYR A 149 -6.25 -10.90 25.65
CA TYR A 149 -7.16 -11.96 26.07
C TYR A 149 -8.52 -11.81 25.39
N LEU A 150 -9.06 -12.91 24.87
CA LEU A 150 -10.47 -13.05 24.51
C LEU A 150 -11.21 -13.67 25.68
N VAL A 151 -12.30 -13.05 26.11
CA VAL A 151 -13.11 -13.49 27.25
C VAL A 151 -14.52 -13.82 26.77
N PHE A 152 -14.97 -15.03 27.07
CA PHE A 152 -16.34 -15.48 26.84
C PHE A 152 -17.01 -15.74 28.18
N ALA A 153 -18.16 -15.11 28.43
CA ALA A 153 -19.00 -15.36 29.60
C ALA A 153 -20.33 -16.00 29.17
N VAL A 154 -20.55 -17.25 29.58
CA VAL A 154 -21.74 -18.05 29.26
C VAL A 154 -22.67 -18.09 30.48
N PRO A 155 -23.95 -17.71 30.36
CA PRO A 155 -24.95 -17.73 31.43
C PRO A 155 -25.26 -19.13 31.95
N PRO A 156 -25.75 -19.25 33.19
CA PRO A 156 -26.10 -20.53 33.79
C PRO A 156 -27.04 -21.39 32.92
N GLY A 157 -26.69 -22.67 32.80
CA GLY A 157 -27.49 -23.67 32.07
C GLY A 157 -27.30 -23.67 30.55
N GLU A 158 -26.51 -22.75 29.99
CA GLU A 158 -26.35 -22.58 28.54
C GLU A 158 -25.01 -23.15 28.03
N THR A 159 -24.92 -23.35 26.71
CA THR A 159 -23.70 -23.82 26.05
C THR A 159 -23.31 -22.96 24.84
N LEU A 160 -22.06 -22.53 24.80
CA LEU A 160 -21.43 -21.85 23.68
C LEU A 160 -20.44 -22.80 22.99
N THR A 161 -20.50 -22.91 21.66
CA THR A 161 -19.46 -23.60 20.88
C THR A 161 -18.66 -22.58 20.09
N VAL A 162 -17.38 -22.38 20.41
CA VAL A 162 -16.47 -21.56 19.61
C VAL A 162 -15.88 -22.43 18.50
N ASN A 163 -16.32 -22.23 17.27
CA ASN A 163 -15.97 -23.06 16.11
C ASN A 163 -14.57 -22.77 15.58
N SER A 164 -14.26 -21.49 15.43
CA SER A 164 -12.95 -21.01 14.98
C SER A 164 -12.59 -19.69 15.64
N ILE A 165 -11.31 -19.52 15.92
CA ILE A 165 -10.71 -18.20 16.16
C ILE A 165 -9.63 -18.05 15.10
N GLN A 166 -9.78 -17.07 14.23
CA GLN A 166 -8.81 -16.74 13.20
C GLN A 166 -8.22 -15.37 13.49
N THR A 167 -6.89 -15.27 13.53
CA THR A 167 -6.23 -13.96 13.49
C THR A 167 -5.93 -13.61 12.05
N ASN A 168 -6.55 -12.52 11.57
CA ASN A 168 -6.14 -11.92 10.31
C ASN A 168 -4.82 -11.18 10.55
N GLN A 169 -3.77 -11.60 9.84
CA GLN A 169 -2.53 -10.81 9.76
C GLN A 169 -2.90 -9.39 9.32
N ARG A 170 -2.41 -8.37 10.05
CA ARG A 170 -2.51 -6.91 9.78
C ARG A 170 -3.10 -6.61 8.40
N ARG A 171 -4.43 -6.54 8.34
CA ARG A 171 -5.11 -5.96 7.19
C ARG A 171 -5.03 -4.44 7.38
N LEU A 172 -4.50 -3.74 6.39
CA LEU A 172 -4.20 -2.29 6.43
C LEU A 172 -5.48 -1.41 6.34
N TYR A 173 -6.55 -1.82 6.99
CA TYR A 173 -7.89 -1.24 6.87
C TYR A 173 -7.95 0.25 7.17
N GLU A 174 -7.21 0.73 8.16
CA GLU A 174 -7.21 2.13 8.57
C GLU A 174 -6.47 3.07 7.61
N HIS A 175 -5.83 2.54 6.57
CA HIS A 175 -4.94 3.29 5.69
C HIS A 175 -5.39 3.30 4.24
N VAL A 176 -6.45 2.55 3.92
CA VAL A 176 -7.18 2.58 2.67
C VAL A 176 -8.65 2.94 2.96
N PRO A 177 -9.46 3.36 1.97
CA PRO A 177 -10.87 3.66 2.22
C PRO A 177 -11.64 2.46 2.81
N PRO A 178 -12.77 2.69 3.48
CA PRO A 178 -13.64 1.61 3.96
C PRO A 178 -13.97 0.60 2.87
N GLY A 179 -13.91 -0.70 3.23
CA GLY A 179 -14.11 -1.82 2.31
C GLY A 179 -12.85 -2.26 1.54
N PHE A 180 -11.75 -1.51 1.62
CA PHE A 180 -10.48 -1.91 1.01
C PHE A 180 -9.54 -2.60 2.00
N VAL A 181 -8.68 -3.46 1.47
CA VAL A 181 -7.66 -4.19 2.22
C VAL A 181 -6.34 -4.08 1.49
N ALA A 182 -5.30 -3.58 2.15
CA ALA A 182 -3.94 -3.68 1.62
C ALA A 182 -3.16 -4.81 2.31
N ASN A 183 -2.60 -5.71 1.50
CA ASN A 183 -1.86 -6.89 1.92
C ASN A 183 -0.44 -6.88 1.32
N ARG A 184 0.51 -7.47 2.03
CA ARG A 184 1.85 -7.73 1.46
C ARG A 184 1.72 -8.77 0.35
N PHE A 185 2.16 -8.43 -0.85
CA PHE A 185 2.05 -9.29 -2.03
C PHE A 185 3.35 -10.03 -2.30
N LEU A 186 4.45 -9.28 -2.46
CA LEU A 186 5.78 -9.83 -2.75
C LEU A 186 6.87 -8.97 -2.11
N SER A 187 7.79 -9.58 -1.37
CA SER A 187 8.99 -8.92 -0.86
C SER A 187 10.00 -8.71 -1.99
N LEU A 188 10.10 -7.48 -2.49
CA LEU A 188 10.96 -7.12 -3.62
C LEU A 188 11.58 -5.73 -3.42
N SER A 189 12.66 -5.67 -2.65
CA SER A 189 13.38 -4.43 -2.38
C SER A 189 13.95 -3.82 -3.67
N GLY A 190 13.96 -2.48 -3.75
CA GLY A 190 14.41 -1.77 -4.95
C GLY A 190 13.42 -1.84 -6.12
N SER A 191 12.19 -2.29 -5.91
CA SER A 191 11.12 -2.26 -6.92
C SER A 191 10.81 -0.83 -7.36
N ARG A 192 10.58 -0.64 -8.67
CA ARG A 192 10.44 0.65 -9.34
C ARG A 192 9.12 0.70 -10.10
N ASP A 193 9.15 0.92 -11.41
CA ASP A 193 7.93 0.92 -12.22
C ASP A 193 7.35 -0.50 -12.31
N ILE A 194 6.04 -0.58 -12.52
CA ILE A 194 5.26 -1.82 -12.58
C ILE A 194 4.31 -1.75 -13.77
N TRP A 195 4.11 -2.88 -14.44
CA TRP A 195 3.21 -2.98 -15.59
C TRP A 195 2.52 -4.33 -15.61
N THR A 196 1.19 -4.35 -15.69
CA THR A 196 0.43 -5.59 -15.89
C THR A 196 0.06 -5.72 -17.37
N ASP A 197 0.43 -6.84 -17.97
CA ASP A 197 0.04 -7.16 -19.34
C ASP A 197 -1.37 -7.75 -19.35
N SER A 198 -2.35 -6.96 -19.75
CA SER A 198 -3.77 -7.33 -19.79
C SER A 198 -4.07 -8.57 -20.63
N ARG A 199 -3.19 -8.95 -21.56
CA ARG A 199 -3.36 -10.15 -22.41
C ARG A 199 -3.13 -11.45 -21.66
N THR A 200 -2.23 -11.44 -20.68
CA THR A 200 -1.75 -12.64 -19.98
C THR A 200 -2.04 -12.60 -18.48
N GLY A 201 -2.29 -11.41 -17.93
CA GLY A 201 -2.39 -11.17 -16.49
C GLY A 201 -1.03 -11.13 -15.78
N VAL A 202 0.08 -11.36 -16.49
CA VAL A 202 1.43 -11.30 -15.92
C VAL A 202 1.78 -9.86 -15.58
N THR A 203 2.28 -9.65 -14.38
CA THR A 203 2.79 -8.36 -13.94
C THR A 203 4.31 -8.32 -13.98
N TYR A 204 4.86 -7.24 -14.50
CA TYR A 204 6.30 -7.01 -14.61
C TYR A 204 6.74 -5.87 -13.70
N VAL A 205 7.83 -6.08 -12.96
CA VAL A 205 8.33 -5.11 -11.99
C VAL A 205 9.79 -4.83 -12.29
N MET A 206 10.10 -3.57 -12.59
CA MET A 206 11.48 -3.13 -12.67
C MET A 206 12.08 -3.10 -11.26
N ARG A 207 13.30 -3.60 -11.10
CA ARG A 207 14.01 -3.63 -9.82
C ARG A 207 15.45 -3.16 -9.98
N ARG A 208 15.89 -2.28 -9.08
CA ARG A 208 17.31 -1.96 -8.89
C ARG A 208 17.92 -2.98 -7.93
N SER A 209 18.92 -3.73 -8.36
CA SER A 209 19.50 -4.86 -7.63
C SER A 209 21.02 -4.72 -7.56
N GLY A 210 21.56 -4.33 -6.41
CA GLY A 210 23.01 -4.14 -6.22
C GLY A 210 23.61 -3.12 -7.20
N SER A 211 24.55 -3.55 -8.04
CA SER A 211 25.16 -2.77 -9.12
C SER A 211 24.43 -2.88 -10.47
N GLY A 212 23.36 -3.66 -10.54
CA GLY A 212 22.58 -3.93 -11.74
C GLY A 212 21.09 -3.65 -11.58
N TRP A 213 20.34 -4.23 -12.49
CA TRP A 213 18.90 -4.15 -12.58
C TRP A 213 18.32 -5.51 -13.01
N GLU A 214 17.08 -5.73 -12.63
CA GLU A 214 16.29 -6.91 -12.95
C GLU A 214 14.90 -6.46 -13.37
N VAL A 215 14.26 -7.17 -14.30
CA VAL A 215 12.81 -7.14 -14.45
C VAL A 215 12.28 -8.47 -13.97
N TRP A 216 11.44 -8.42 -12.96
CA TRP A 216 10.72 -9.58 -12.44
C TRP A 216 9.41 -9.73 -13.18
N TRP A 217 9.01 -10.97 -13.44
CA TRP A 217 7.63 -11.30 -13.75
C TRP A 217 6.98 -11.88 -12.49
N MET A 218 5.68 -11.67 -12.33
CA MET A 218 4.89 -12.26 -11.26
C MET A 218 3.41 -12.45 -11.65
N GLN A 219 2.78 -13.50 -11.12
CA GLN A 219 1.36 -13.79 -11.26
C GLN A 219 0.91 -14.64 -10.07
N ASP A 220 -0.21 -14.25 -9.45
CA ASP A 220 -0.85 -15.03 -8.37
C ASP A 220 -1.74 -16.11 -9.02
N ASP A 221 -1.19 -17.32 -9.15
CA ASP A 221 -1.85 -18.42 -9.85
C ASP A 221 -2.84 -19.17 -8.97
N ASN A 222 -2.63 -19.17 -7.66
CA ASN A 222 -3.48 -19.89 -6.69
C ASN A 222 -4.59 -19.01 -6.11
N GLY A 223 -4.55 -17.69 -6.36
CA GLY A 223 -5.55 -16.73 -5.89
C GLY A 223 -5.49 -16.45 -4.39
N ASP A 224 -4.38 -16.77 -3.71
CA ASP A 224 -4.24 -16.63 -2.25
C ASP A 224 -3.94 -15.20 -1.80
N GLY A 225 -3.78 -14.27 -2.75
CA GLY A 225 -3.51 -12.88 -2.46
C GLY A 225 -2.02 -12.56 -2.28
N LYS A 226 -1.11 -13.51 -2.53
CA LYS A 226 0.34 -13.41 -2.40
C LYS A 226 1.02 -14.06 -3.61
N VAL A 227 2.33 -13.88 -3.71
CA VAL A 227 3.15 -14.56 -4.72
C VAL A 227 4.37 -15.17 -4.06
N THR A 228 4.60 -16.46 -4.33
CA THR A 228 5.78 -17.18 -3.87
C THR A 228 6.93 -17.12 -4.90
N THR A 229 8.15 -16.85 -4.42
CA THR A 229 9.34 -16.78 -5.27
C THR A 229 9.83 -18.18 -5.68
N GLY A 230 10.28 -18.37 -6.93
CA GLY A 230 10.96 -19.60 -7.36
C GLY A 230 10.41 -20.23 -8.65
N ASP A 231 10.21 -19.43 -9.70
CA ASP A 231 9.70 -19.81 -11.03
C ASP A 231 8.27 -20.40 -11.07
N LYS A 232 7.62 -20.55 -9.91
CA LYS A 232 6.20 -20.95 -9.83
C LYS A 232 5.28 -19.77 -10.14
N GLU A 233 5.44 -18.68 -9.40
CA GLU A 233 4.57 -17.49 -9.48
C GLU A 233 5.35 -16.19 -9.66
N ALA A 234 6.66 -16.18 -9.40
CA ALA A 234 7.55 -15.07 -9.71
C ALA A 234 8.98 -15.51 -9.96
N GLY A 235 9.67 -14.76 -10.83
CA GLY A 235 11.07 -14.95 -11.15
C GLY A 235 11.69 -13.76 -11.89
N ILE A 236 13.02 -13.78 -12.01
CA ILE A 236 13.75 -12.81 -12.83
C ILE A 236 13.52 -13.16 -14.30
N LEU A 237 12.90 -12.27 -15.06
CA LEU A 237 12.70 -12.42 -16.50
C LEU A 237 13.96 -12.05 -17.28
N ILE A 238 14.53 -10.89 -16.96
CA ILE A 238 15.76 -10.36 -17.56
C ILE A 238 16.54 -9.57 -16.50
N SER A 239 17.86 -9.46 -16.70
CA SER A 239 18.73 -8.67 -15.84
C SER A 239 19.89 -8.06 -16.64
N GLY A 240 20.54 -7.07 -16.02
CA GLY A 240 21.70 -6.41 -16.60
C GLY A 240 22.45 -5.55 -15.59
N SER A 241 23.49 -4.85 -16.05
CA SER A 241 24.29 -3.95 -15.22
C SER A 241 23.78 -2.50 -15.27
N GLY A 242 24.09 -1.71 -14.23
CA GLY A 242 23.69 -0.31 -14.11
C GLY A 242 22.57 -0.06 -13.09
N LYS A 243 22.67 1.02 -12.32
CA LYS A 243 21.78 1.31 -11.18
C LYS A 243 20.59 2.22 -11.48
N ALA A 244 20.53 2.83 -12.67
CA ALA A 244 19.54 3.86 -13.00
C ALA A 244 18.30 3.32 -13.74
N ALA A 245 17.90 2.08 -13.44
CA ALA A 245 16.72 1.47 -14.04
C ALA A 245 15.41 2.03 -13.43
N HIS A 246 14.38 2.22 -14.25
CA HIS A 246 13.08 2.66 -13.76
C HIS A 246 11.91 2.13 -14.56
N GLY A 247 11.72 2.55 -15.82
CA GLY A 247 10.51 2.27 -16.59
C GLY A 247 10.43 0.82 -17.05
N VAL A 248 9.22 0.27 -17.02
CA VAL A 248 8.87 -1.03 -17.62
C VAL A 248 7.52 -0.92 -18.31
N THR A 249 7.38 -1.53 -19.48
CA THR A 249 6.10 -1.64 -20.19
C THR A 249 6.14 -2.79 -21.19
N VAL A 250 4.98 -3.26 -21.63
CA VAL A 250 4.85 -4.26 -22.70
C VAL A 250 4.15 -3.64 -23.89
N TYR A 251 4.71 -3.83 -25.08
CA TYR A 251 4.10 -3.38 -26.33
C TYR A 251 4.39 -4.36 -27.47
N GLY A 252 3.44 -4.50 -28.39
CA GLY A 252 3.57 -5.31 -29.59
C GLY A 252 2.23 -5.69 -30.18
N ASN A 253 2.25 -6.66 -31.09
CA ASN A 253 1.05 -7.14 -31.79
C ASN A 253 1.19 -8.64 -32.12
N ALA A 254 0.09 -9.27 -32.51
CA ALA A 254 0.08 -10.70 -32.82
C ALA A 254 0.99 -11.11 -33.99
N ARG A 255 1.32 -10.18 -34.90
CA ARG A 255 2.15 -10.46 -36.08
C ARG A 255 3.63 -10.47 -35.75
N GLU A 256 4.11 -9.48 -34.99
CA GLU A 256 5.52 -9.30 -34.65
C GLU A 256 5.89 -9.97 -33.31
N GLY A 257 4.88 -10.24 -32.49
CA GLY A 257 5.01 -10.64 -31.10
C GLY A 257 4.97 -9.44 -30.16
N TYR A 258 4.95 -9.76 -28.87
CA TYR A 258 4.94 -8.77 -27.80
C TYR A 258 6.32 -8.70 -27.15
N PHE A 259 6.75 -7.50 -26.82
CA PHE A 259 8.05 -7.24 -26.25
C PHE A 259 7.89 -6.51 -24.92
N LEU A 260 8.70 -6.90 -23.95
CA LEU A 260 8.91 -6.12 -22.73
C LEU A 260 10.00 -5.09 -23.00
N TYR A 261 9.77 -3.84 -22.59
CA TYR A 261 10.72 -2.73 -22.70
C TYR A 261 11.17 -2.28 -21.30
N ALA A 262 12.47 -2.03 -21.14
CA ALA A 262 13.11 -1.71 -19.87
C ALA A 262 14.00 -0.46 -20.01
N GLY A 263 13.66 0.62 -19.29
CA GLY A 263 14.39 1.88 -19.31
C GLY A 263 15.51 1.94 -18.28
N VAL A 264 16.76 2.06 -18.74
CA VAL A 264 17.97 2.03 -17.92
C VAL A 264 18.94 3.13 -18.35
N PHE A 265 19.13 4.13 -17.47
CA PHE A 265 20.07 5.24 -17.67
C PHE A 265 19.88 6.01 -18.99
N ASP A 266 20.57 5.63 -20.06
CA ASP A 266 20.57 6.25 -21.40
C ASP A 266 19.99 5.32 -22.49
N THR A 267 19.49 4.16 -22.10
CA THR A 267 19.16 3.05 -22.99
C THR A 267 17.79 2.47 -22.64
N ILE A 268 17.03 2.10 -23.66
CA ILE A 268 15.84 1.25 -23.52
C ILE A 268 16.19 -0.11 -24.12
N TYR A 269 16.20 -1.12 -23.27
CA TYR A 269 16.31 -2.51 -23.69
C TYR A 269 14.94 -3.08 -24.02
N ARG A 270 14.89 -4.13 -24.84
CA ARG A 270 13.69 -4.94 -25.01
C ARG A 270 14.01 -6.42 -25.12
N VAL A 271 13.02 -7.26 -24.83
CA VAL A 271 13.08 -8.70 -25.10
C VAL A 271 11.71 -9.17 -25.58
N LYS A 272 11.68 -10.09 -26.53
CA LYS A 272 10.42 -10.71 -26.96
C LYS A 272 9.90 -11.60 -25.85
N LEU A 273 8.60 -11.56 -25.59
CA LEU A 273 7.95 -12.39 -24.58
C LEU A 273 7.42 -13.68 -25.22
N SER A 274 7.46 -14.76 -24.46
CA SER A 274 6.73 -15.98 -24.78
C SER A 274 5.22 -15.75 -24.74
N ALA A 275 4.45 -16.68 -25.30
CA ALA A 275 2.99 -16.55 -25.39
C ALA A 275 2.31 -16.39 -24.02
N ASN A 276 2.85 -17.03 -22.97
CA ASN A 276 2.37 -16.90 -21.60
C ASN A 276 2.97 -15.69 -20.85
N GLY A 277 3.89 -14.94 -21.46
CA GLY A 277 4.53 -13.76 -20.87
C GLY A 277 5.56 -14.05 -19.78
N ARG A 278 5.81 -15.30 -19.40
CA ARG A 278 6.64 -15.65 -18.22
C ARG A 278 8.09 -15.97 -18.55
N SER A 279 8.47 -15.94 -19.83
CA SER A 279 9.85 -16.20 -20.26
C SER A 279 10.24 -15.35 -21.46
N PRO A 280 11.53 -14.96 -21.57
CA PRO A 280 12.04 -14.30 -22.76
C PRO A 280 12.14 -15.30 -23.93
N GLN A 281 11.86 -14.82 -25.14
CA GLN A 281 12.14 -15.49 -26.40
C GLN A 281 13.34 -14.83 -27.07
N GLY A 282 14.52 -15.43 -26.92
CA GLY A 282 15.77 -14.90 -27.46
C GLY A 282 16.54 -14.01 -26.48
N SER A 283 17.51 -13.26 -27.01
CA SER A 283 18.41 -12.42 -26.22
C SER A 283 17.82 -11.04 -25.92
N LEU A 284 18.31 -10.41 -24.86
CA LEU A 284 18.06 -9.00 -24.57
C LEU A 284 18.61 -8.11 -25.70
N GLU A 285 17.77 -7.25 -26.27
CA GLU A 285 18.10 -6.33 -27.36
C GLU A 285 18.24 -4.89 -26.85
N THR A 286 19.20 -4.14 -27.39
CA THR A 286 19.23 -2.68 -27.27
C THR A 286 18.27 -2.09 -28.28
N TRP A 287 17.08 -1.65 -27.85
CA TRP A 287 16.07 -1.07 -28.75
C TRP A 287 16.37 0.38 -29.10
N LEU A 288 16.74 1.17 -28.10
CA LEU A 288 17.06 2.59 -28.23
C LEU A 288 18.23 2.92 -27.30
N THR A 289 19.17 3.73 -27.76
CA THR A 289 20.27 4.26 -26.95
C THR A 289 20.52 5.73 -27.26
N GLY A 290 21.46 6.35 -26.56
CA GLY A 290 21.81 7.77 -26.74
C GLY A 290 20.78 8.73 -26.15
N LEU A 291 19.91 8.25 -25.24
CA LEU A 291 19.08 9.17 -24.45
C LEU A 291 19.99 9.98 -23.51
N PRO A 292 19.64 11.22 -23.20
CA PRO A 292 20.42 12.05 -22.29
C PRO A 292 20.69 11.37 -20.94
N ALA A 293 21.97 11.34 -20.61
CA ALA A 293 22.53 10.71 -19.42
C ALA A 293 23.15 11.75 -18.48
N GLY A 294 23.83 11.27 -17.43
CA GLY A 294 24.67 12.12 -16.56
C GLY A 294 24.13 12.24 -15.14
N ARG A 295 24.42 13.37 -14.49
CA ARG A 295 24.02 13.62 -13.09
C ARG A 295 22.53 13.99 -12.99
N GLY A 296 22.00 13.96 -11.77
CA GLY A 296 20.60 14.32 -11.47
C GLY A 296 19.59 13.23 -11.80
N HIS A 297 18.56 13.58 -12.58
CA HIS A 297 17.43 12.70 -12.87
C HIS A 297 17.73 11.73 -14.02
N THR A 298 18.01 10.48 -13.68
CA THR A 298 18.49 9.46 -14.64
C THR A 298 17.46 8.41 -15.02
N ALA A 299 16.33 8.38 -14.32
CA ALA A 299 15.23 7.47 -14.62
C ALA A 299 14.67 7.73 -16.04
N LYS A 300 14.28 6.66 -16.73
CA LYS A 300 13.63 6.70 -18.04
C LYS A 300 12.31 5.94 -17.96
N SER A 301 11.21 6.69 -17.85
CA SER A 301 9.85 6.16 -17.94
C SER A 301 9.46 6.04 -19.40
N ILE A 302 8.67 5.03 -19.75
CA ILE A 302 8.26 4.77 -21.14
C ILE A 302 6.81 4.28 -21.19
N ARG A 303 6.03 4.82 -22.13
CA ARG A 303 4.68 4.33 -22.48
C ARG A 303 4.48 4.38 -23.98
N PHE A 304 3.66 3.49 -24.51
CA PHE A 304 3.30 3.44 -25.93
C PHE A 304 1.85 3.87 -26.12
N ASP A 305 1.59 4.62 -27.19
CA ASP A 305 0.22 4.83 -27.66
C ASP A 305 -0.28 3.64 -28.49
N SER A 306 -1.57 3.65 -28.84
CA SER A 306 -2.19 2.61 -29.66
C SER A 306 -1.68 2.57 -31.10
N SER A 307 -0.99 3.61 -31.57
CA SER A 307 -0.37 3.68 -32.90
C SER A 307 1.08 3.16 -32.90
N GLY A 308 1.64 2.84 -31.73
CA GLY A 308 3.01 2.37 -31.55
C GLY A 308 4.07 3.44 -31.43
N ASN A 309 3.69 4.70 -31.22
CA ASN A 309 4.65 5.72 -30.82
C ASN A 309 5.01 5.52 -29.35
N ALA A 310 6.30 5.59 -29.02
CA ALA A 310 6.76 5.57 -27.64
C ALA A 310 7.02 6.98 -27.11
N TYR A 311 6.68 7.21 -25.86
CA TYR A 311 6.88 8.46 -25.13
C TYR A 311 7.79 8.18 -23.94
N ILE A 312 8.91 8.91 -23.86
CA ILE A 312 9.99 8.64 -22.91
C ILE A 312 10.28 9.90 -22.08
N GLY A 313 10.13 9.78 -20.76
CA GLY A 313 10.46 10.86 -19.84
C GLY A 313 11.96 10.99 -19.60
N VAL A 314 12.51 12.20 -19.74
CA VAL A 314 13.91 12.52 -19.48
C VAL A 314 14.03 13.75 -18.57
N GLY A 315 14.35 13.52 -17.30
CA GLY A 315 14.48 14.60 -16.30
C GLY A 315 15.75 15.43 -16.43
N SER A 316 15.74 16.61 -15.80
CA SER A 316 16.86 17.58 -15.75
C SER A 316 18.12 17.01 -15.07
N SER A 317 19.29 17.63 -15.33
CA SER A 317 20.53 17.26 -14.62
C SER A 317 20.60 17.76 -13.17
N GLY A 318 19.74 18.69 -12.79
CA GLY A 318 19.80 19.31 -11.47
C GLY A 318 18.51 20.03 -11.09
N ASN A 319 18.62 20.81 -10.01
CA ASN A 319 17.46 21.47 -9.44
C ASN A 319 16.94 22.61 -10.33
N ILE A 320 17.85 23.42 -10.83
CA ILE A 320 17.62 24.52 -11.78
C ILE A 320 18.59 24.27 -12.93
N SER A 321 18.08 23.97 -14.13
CA SER A 321 18.93 23.58 -15.26
C SER A 321 18.33 24.05 -16.57
N THR A 322 19.15 24.70 -17.41
CA THR A 322 18.76 25.32 -18.69
C THR A 322 19.14 24.47 -19.90
N GLU A 323 19.44 23.18 -19.66
CA GLU A 323 19.84 22.22 -20.68
C GLU A 323 18.77 22.06 -21.76
N GLN A 324 19.23 21.93 -23.02
CA GLN A 324 18.29 21.89 -24.15
C GLN A 324 17.73 20.50 -24.45
N ASN A 325 18.43 19.46 -24.00
CA ASN A 325 18.09 18.05 -24.26
C ASN A 325 17.52 17.32 -23.03
N ARG A 326 17.22 18.02 -21.93
CA ARG A 326 16.66 17.41 -20.71
C ARG A 326 15.46 18.21 -20.22
N ALA A 327 14.81 17.72 -19.16
CA ALA A 327 13.51 18.22 -18.72
C ALA A 327 12.49 18.18 -19.88
N ALA A 328 12.37 17.00 -20.48
CA ALA A 328 11.66 16.80 -21.74
C ALA A 328 11.01 15.43 -21.82
N ILE A 329 9.99 15.32 -22.67
CA ILE A 329 9.48 14.04 -23.16
C ILE A 329 9.99 13.85 -24.57
N TYR A 330 10.58 12.68 -24.81
CA TYR A 330 11.00 12.23 -26.12
C TYR A 330 9.91 11.37 -26.76
N ARG A 331 9.71 11.50 -28.07
CA ARG A 331 8.86 10.61 -28.87
C ARG A 331 9.70 9.78 -29.82
N VAL A 332 9.40 8.49 -29.89
CA VAL A 332 9.89 7.56 -30.92
C VAL A 332 8.70 7.20 -31.80
N PRO A 333 8.68 7.60 -33.08
CA PRO A 333 7.61 7.21 -33.98
C PRO A 333 7.51 5.69 -34.13
N ALA A 334 6.32 5.17 -34.39
CA ALA A 334 6.11 3.75 -34.66
C ALA A 334 7.05 3.24 -35.77
N GLY A 335 7.66 2.07 -35.55
CA GLY A 335 8.63 1.47 -36.48
C GLY A 335 10.01 2.17 -36.53
N SER A 336 10.22 3.22 -35.73
CA SER A 336 11.51 3.91 -35.62
C SER A 336 12.31 3.42 -34.41
N ASN A 337 13.62 3.62 -34.47
CA ASN A 337 14.54 3.52 -33.33
C ASN A 337 15.20 4.87 -33.02
N ARG A 338 14.62 5.98 -33.51
CA ARG A 338 15.13 7.34 -33.31
C ARG A 338 14.19 8.13 -32.42
N ALA A 339 14.68 8.48 -31.24
CA ALA A 339 14.01 9.40 -30.33
C ALA A 339 14.27 10.85 -30.72
N LYS A 340 13.23 11.68 -30.70
CA LYS A 340 13.32 13.13 -30.81
C LYS A 340 12.61 13.77 -29.63
N ILE A 341 13.06 14.94 -29.21
CA ILE A 341 12.33 15.73 -28.23
C ILE A 341 10.95 16.05 -28.81
N TRP A 342 9.91 15.74 -28.05
CA TRP A 342 8.53 16.04 -28.39
C TRP A 342 8.09 17.33 -27.71
N VAL A 343 8.20 17.38 -26.39
CA VAL A 343 7.92 18.58 -25.58
C VAL A 343 9.00 18.80 -24.52
N ARG A 344 9.13 20.04 -24.04
CA ARG A 344 10.20 20.49 -23.13
C ARG A 344 9.66 21.25 -21.93
N GLY A 345 10.52 21.58 -20.98
CA GLY A 345 10.13 22.38 -19.82
C GLY A 345 9.33 21.61 -18.77
N ILE A 346 9.44 20.28 -18.75
CA ILE A 346 8.88 19.43 -17.69
C ILE A 346 10.06 18.87 -16.89
N ARG A 347 10.27 19.34 -15.66
CA ARG A 347 11.53 19.14 -14.91
C ARG A 347 11.95 17.68 -14.84
N ASN A 348 11.05 16.82 -14.38
CA ASN A 348 11.31 15.40 -14.19
C ASN A 348 10.03 14.57 -14.47
N PRO A 349 9.77 14.23 -15.75
CA PRO A 349 8.57 13.56 -16.20
C PRO A 349 8.66 12.05 -15.94
N THR A 350 8.39 11.62 -14.70
CA THR A 350 8.56 10.22 -14.30
C THR A 350 7.28 9.39 -14.31
N ALA A 351 6.12 10.01 -14.06
CA ALA A 351 4.84 9.31 -14.15
C ALA A 351 4.19 9.63 -15.50
N LEU A 352 4.04 8.61 -16.35
CA LEU A 352 3.45 8.72 -17.69
C LEU A 352 2.26 7.76 -17.79
N LEU A 353 1.16 8.23 -18.37
CA LEU A 353 -0.03 7.42 -18.65
C LEU A 353 -0.66 7.88 -19.96
N ILE A 354 -0.95 6.94 -20.87
CA ILE A 354 -1.65 7.25 -22.12
C ILE A 354 -3.13 7.10 -21.87
N GLU A 355 -3.88 8.17 -22.09
CA GLU A 355 -5.33 8.21 -21.91
C GLU A 355 -5.97 8.63 -23.24
N GLY A 356 -6.52 7.65 -23.97
CA GLY A 356 -7.13 7.89 -25.27
C GLY A 356 -6.15 8.53 -26.28
N LYS A 357 -6.34 9.82 -26.57
CA LYS A 357 -5.53 10.61 -27.52
C LYS A 357 -4.59 11.60 -26.81
N ASP A 358 -4.39 11.43 -25.51
CA ASP A 358 -3.59 12.32 -24.68
C ASP A 358 -2.52 11.53 -23.91
N LEU A 359 -1.43 12.22 -23.59
CA LEU A 359 -0.46 11.77 -22.59
C LEU A 359 -0.70 12.57 -21.31
N LEU A 360 -1.00 11.86 -20.23
CA LEU A 360 -0.92 12.41 -18.88
C LEU A 360 0.49 12.27 -18.34
N VAL A 361 1.03 13.36 -17.78
CA VAL A 361 2.37 13.40 -17.20
C VAL A 361 2.43 14.24 -15.93
N PHE A 362 2.96 13.67 -14.84
CA PHE A 362 3.39 14.49 -13.72
C PHE A 362 4.81 15.01 -13.90
N SER A 363 5.01 16.28 -13.51
CA SER A 363 6.34 16.85 -13.28
C SER A 363 6.69 16.73 -11.80
N VAL A 364 7.85 16.16 -11.47
CA VAL A 364 8.44 16.35 -10.13
C VAL A 364 9.23 17.65 -10.13
N GLU A 365 8.68 18.66 -9.49
CA GLU A 365 9.13 20.05 -9.53
C GLU A 365 10.32 20.34 -8.61
N ARG A 366 10.83 21.57 -8.72
CA ARG A 366 12.11 21.94 -8.11
C ARG A 366 12.08 22.06 -6.60
N ASP A 367 13.24 21.82 -6.03
CA ASP A 367 13.51 21.85 -4.61
C ASP A 367 13.87 23.28 -4.12
N ARG A 368 13.83 23.44 -2.79
CA ARG A 368 14.30 24.61 -2.03
C ARG A 368 13.53 25.91 -2.30
N LEU A 369 12.21 25.82 -2.42
CA LEU A 369 11.29 26.97 -2.45
C LEU A 369 10.31 27.04 -1.26
N GLY A 370 10.60 26.28 -0.20
CA GLY A 370 9.75 26.15 0.98
C GLY A 370 8.92 24.86 0.97
N ASN A 371 8.14 24.62 2.02
CA ASN A 371 7.41 23.36 2.23
C ASN A 371 6.16 23.21 1.35
N GLU A 372 5.61 24.33 0.86
CA GLU A 372 4.32 24.35 0.16
C GLU A 372 4.45 24.61 -1.34
N LYS A 373 5.66 24.91 -1.82
CA LYS A 373 5.90 25.30 -3.21
C LYS A 373 7.18 24.69 -3.78
N PRO A 374 7.23 24.46 -5.10
CA PRO A 374 6.09 24.46 -6.03
C PRO A 374 5.21 23.20 -5.85
N VAL A 375 3.96 23.25 -6.28
CA VAL A 375 3.11 22.04 -6.35
C VAL A 375 3.63 21.09 -7.44
N GLU A 376 3.17 19.85 -7.44
CA GLU A 376 3.54 18.85 -8.46
C GLU A 376 2.41 18.79 -9.53
N PRO A 377 2.58 19.38 -10.73
CA PRO A 377 1.53 19.48 -11.73
C PRO A 377 1.37 18.19 -12.55
N LEU A 378 0.12 17.88 -12.89
CA LEU A 378 -0.29 16.91 -13.90
C LEU A 378 -0.67 17.65 -15.19
N TYR A 379 0.05 17.40 -16.26
CA TYR A 379 -0.27 17.91 -17.59
C TYR A 379 -0.98 16.85 -18.42
N ARG A 380 -2.04 17.24 -19.13
CA ARG A 380 -2.64 16.48 -20.23
C ARG A 380 -2.17 17.08 -21.53
N ILE A 381 -1.42 16.31 -22.32
CA ILE A 381 -0.79 16.76 -23.56
C ILE A 381 -1.38 15.96 -24.71
N PRO A 382 -2.11 16.59 -25.64
CA PRO A 382 -2.64 15.90 -26.82
C PRO A 382 -1.52 15.23 -27.62
N LEU A 383 -1.68 13.96 -28.00
CA LEU A 383 -0.70 13.23 -28.79
C LEU A 383 -0.51 13.82 -30.20
N SER A 384 -1.44 14.66 -30.64
CA SER A 384 -1.38 15.47 -31.85
C SER A 384 -0.47 16.70 -31.74
N THR A 385 0.00 17.07 -30.54
CA THR A 385 0.93 18.18 -30.33
C THR A 385 2.16 18.03 -31.25
N PRO A 386 2.52 19.06 -32.04
CA PRO A 386 3.71 19.03 -32.87
C PRO A 386 5.00 18.95 -32.04
N SER A 387 5.95 18.12 -32.48
CA SER A 387 7.25 18.02 -31.82
C SER A 387 8.03 19.35 -31.85
N GLY A 388 8.62 19.72 -30.72
CA GLY A 388 9.60 20.79 -30.60
C GLY A 388 9.02 22.21 -30.50
N VAL A 389 7.69 22.35 -30.45
CA VAL A 389 7.02 23.66 -30.37
C VAL A 389 6.70 24.04 -28.91
N ASP A 390 6.30 23.06 -28.10
CA ASP A 390 5.74 23.32 -26.77
C ASP A 390 6.77 23.24 -25.64
N HIS A 391 6.70 24.22 -24.71
CA HIS A 391 7.55 24.32 -23.53
C HIS A 391 6.73 24.61 -22.26
N PHE A 392 6.85 23.76 -21.24
CA PHE A 392 6.01 23.72 -20.04
C PHE A 392 6.57 24.51 -18.84
N GLY A 393 7.35 25.55 -19.13
CA GLY A 393 7.81 26.53 -18.13
C GLY A 393 9.16 26.25 -17.46
N TYR A 394 9.46 25.03 -17.00
CA TYR A 394 10.69 24.76 -16.24
C TYR A 394 11.97 25.10 -17.05
N PRO A 395 13.03 25.71 -16.45
CA PRO A 395 13.13 26.14 -15.05
C PRO A 395 12.65 27.57 -14.77
N TRP A 396 12.16 28.31 -15.77
CA TRP A 396 11.83 29.73 -15.64
C TRP A 396 10.46 30.01 -15.03
N TRP A 397 9.51 29.11 -15.24
CA TRP A 397 8.14 29.24 -14.77
C TRP A 397 7.72 27.96 -14.08
N MET A 398 6.96 28.10 -12.99
CA MET A 398 6.36 26.98 -12.28
C MET A 398 4.92 27.30 -11.98
N TRP A 399 4.10 26.26 -11.91
CA TRP A 399 2.71 26.44 -11.52
C TRP A 399 2.59 26.72 -10.02
N ASP A 400 1.92 27.81 -9.65
CA ASP A 400 1.52 28.11 -8.28
C ASP A 400 0.06 27.66 -8.08
N GLY A 401 -0.15 26.62 -7.28
CA GLY A 401 -1.48 26.06 -7.04
C GLY A 401 -2.43 27.00 -6.27
N VAL A 402 -1.93 28.04 -5.60
CA VAL A 402 -2.77 29.04 -4.90
C VAL A 402 -3.15 30.15 -5.86
N ALA A 403 -2.18 30.72 -6.58
CA ALA A 403 -2.44 31.75 -7.58
C ALA A 403 -3.20 31.21 -8.79
N ARG A 404 -3.13 29.88 -9.02
CA ARG A 404 -3.61 29.18 -10.22
C ARG A 404 -3.03 29.79 -11.49
N ASP A 405 -1.75 30.11 -11.44
CA ASP A 405 -1.01 30.75 -12.53
C ASP A 405 0.47 30.34 -12.50
N TYR A 406 1.15 30.56 -13.62
CA TYR A 406 2.59 30.39 -13.73
C TYR A 406 3.33 31.55 -13.10
N VAL A 407 4.14 31.24 -12.07
CA VAL A 407 4.98 32.22 -11.38
C VAL A 407 6.42 32.06 -11.85
N ARG A 408 7.05 33.21 -12.10
CA ARG A 408 8.45 33.28 -12.53
C ARG A 408 9.39 32.81 -11.42
N ASP A 409 10.43 32.10 -11.81
CA ASP A 409 11.56 31.78 -10.96
C ASP A 409 12.76 32.67 -11.27
N ASP A 410 12.95 33.71 -10.46
CA ASP A 410 14.04 34.67 -10.64
C ASP A 410 15.43 34.09 -10.32
N ARG A 411 15.51 32.83 -9.87
CA ARG A 411 16.76 32.16 -9.48
C ARG A 411 17.46 31.45 -10.63
N VAL A 412 16.95 31.53 -11.86
CA VAL A 412 17.52 30.88 -13.06
C VAL A 412 18.83 31.55 -13.55
N GLY A 413 19.39 32.48 -12.78
CA GLY A 413 20.78 32.93 -12.94
C GLY A 413 21.06 33.66 -14.25
N GLY A 414 20.17 34.57 -14.66
CA GLY A 414 20.37 35.44 -15.82
C GLY A 414 20.31 34.75 -17.19
N ALA A 415 20.03 33.45 -17.25
CA ALA A 415 19.85 32.76 -18.52
C ALA A 415 18.66 33.33 -19.32
N PRO A 416 18.77 33.44 -20.66
CA PRO A 416 17.67 33.92 -21.50
C PRO A 416 16.40 33.13 -21.23
N ILE A 417 15.29 33.86 -21.05
CA ILE A 417 13.96 33.27 -20.89
C ILE A 417 13.44 32.98 -22.30
N PRO A 418 13.23 31.71 -22.68
CA PRO A 418 12.85 31.38 -24.05
C PRO A 418 11.38 31.67 -24.36
N LEU A 419 10.56 31.92 -23.32
CA LEU A 419 9.13 32.18 -23.44
C LEU A 419 8.56 32.98 -22.25
N SER A 420 7.58 33.84 -22.51
CA SER A 420 6.75 34.45 -21.47
C SER A 420 5.72 33.44 -20.92
N ALA A 421 5.13 33.72 -19.76
CA ALA A 421 4.18 32.81 -19.10
C ALA A 421 2.97 32.46 -19.97
N ASP A 422 2.45 33.44 -20.71
CA ASP A 422 1.32 33.33 -21.63
C ASP A 422 1.61 32.45 -22.87
N GLN A 423 2.88 32.13 -23.13
CA GLN A 423 3.29 31.21 -24.18
C GLN A 423 3.38 29.76 -23.69
N ILE A 424 3.18 29.50 -22.39
CA ILE A 424 3.09 28.14 -21.87
C ILE A 424 1.74 27.55 -22.31
N PRO A 425 1.72 26.44 -23.04
CA PRO A 425 0.57 26.07 -23.86
C PRO A 425 -0.66 25.64 -23.06
N PHE A 426 -0.46 25.08 -21.85
CA PHE A 426 -1.56 24.57 -21.03
C PHE A 426 -1.29 24.81 -19.55
N ALA A 427 -2.35 25.19 -18.82
CA ALA A 427 -2.36 25.00 -17.38
C ALA A 427 -2.36 23.49 -17.06
N PRO A 428 -1.82 23.07 -15.89
CA PRO A 428 -1.99 21.71 -15.42
C PRO A 428 -3.47 21.34 -15.32
N GLU A 429 -3.82 20.12 -15.73
CA GLU A 429 -5.17 19.57 -15.52
C GLU A 429 -5.44 19.35 -14.03
N ALA A 430 -4.42 18.84 -13.32
CA ALA A 430 -4.46 18.70 -11.89
C ALA A 430 -3.09 19.00 -11.25
N TRP A 431 -3.01 18.99 -9.93
CA TRP A 431 -1.75 19.05 -9.16
C TRP A 431 -1.97 18.40 -7.81
N ILE A 432 -0.89 17.82 -7.29
CA ILE A 432 -0.81 17.35 -5.90
C ILE A 432 0.13 18.26 -5.10
N PRO A 433 0.06 18.25 -3.76
CA PRO A 433 0.87 19.15 -2.94
C PRO A 433 2.38 19.00 -3.20
N ALA A 434 3.13 20.06 -2.88
CA ALA A 434 4.58 20.11 -3.08
C ALA A 434 5.32 18.91 -2.47
N HIS A 435 6.43 18.53 -3.10
CA HIS A 435 7.39 17.52 -2.62
C HIS A 435 6.82 16.10 -2.48
N ASN A 436 5.68 15.80 -3.09
CA ASN A 436 5.07 14.47 -3.03
C ASN A 436 5.77 13.44 -3.92
N THR A 437 6.50 13.89 -4.95
CA THR A 437 7.26 13.02 -5.87
C THR A 437 6.38 11.92 -6.51
N PRO A 438 5.42 12.30 -7.39
CA PRO A 438 4.62 11.34 -8.16
C PRO A 438 5.48 10.58 -9.18
N LEU A 439 5.44 9.24 -9.17
CA LEU A 439 6.34 8.40 -9.96
C LEU A 439 5.65 7.34 -10.82
N GLY A 440 4.37 7.06 -10.62
CA GLY A 440 3.62 6.11 -11.44
C GLY A 440 2.12 6.31 -11.33
N MET A 441 1.41 5.93 -12.39
CA MET A 441 -0.04 6.08 -12.50
C MET A 441 -0.66 4.87 -13.21
N VAL A 442 -1.93 4.60 -12.90
CA VAL A 442 -2.78 3.65 -13.61
C VAL A 442 -4.22 4.16 -13.64
N HIS A 443 -4.97 3.84 -14.69
CA HIS A 443 -6.39 4.18 -14.73
C HIS A 443 -7.17 3.35 -13.71
N ALA A 444 -8.15 3.98 -13.07
CA ALA A 444 -9.00 3.35 -12.09
C ALA A 444 -9.94 2.31 -12.72
N ASN A 445 -10.35 2.51 -13.97
CA ASN A 445 -11.20 1.58 -14.71
C ASN A 445 -10.48 0.28 -15.14
N GLU A 446 -9.16 0.18 -14.94
CA GLU A 446 -8.41 -1.07 -15.07
C GLU A 446 -8.56 -1.95 -13.80
N THR A 447 -9.05 -1.37 -12.70
CA THR A 447 -9.39 -2.09 -11.47
C THR A 447 -10.88 -2.51 -11.47
N ASN A 448 -11.24 -3.42 -10.57
CA ASN A 448 -12.64 -3.80 -10.30
C ASN A 448 -13.21 -3.08 -9.06
N PHE A 449 -12.62 -1.95 -8.69
CA PHE A 449 -13.06 -1.21 -7.52
C PHE A 449 -14.44 -0.57 -7.74
N PRO A 450 -15.27 -0.44 -6.69
CA PRO A 450 -16.58 0.19 -6.81
C PRO A 450 -16.45 1.71 -6.94
N ALA A 451 -17.54 2.36 -7.33
CA ALA A 451 -17.65 3.81 -7.19
C ALA A 451 -17.42 4.25 -5.73
N PRO A 452 -16.80 5.42 -5.50
CA PRO A 452 -16.35 6.38 -6.50
C PRO A 452 -14.99 6.04 -7.13
N TRP A 453 -14.35 4.92 -6.79
CA TRP A 453 -12.95 4.58 -7.14
C TRP A 453 -12.77 3.91 -8.51
N ASN A 454 -13.74 4.04 -9.40
CA ASN A 454 -13.81 3.29 -10.66
C ASN A 454 -13.64 4.16 -11.92
N LYS A 455 -13.43 5.47 -11.76
CA LYS A 455 -13.30 6.43 -12.87
C LYS A 455 -12.28 7.51 -12.53
N GLY A 456 -11.10 7.48 -13.14
CA GLY A 456 -10.02 8.41 -12.84
C GLY A 456 -8.68 7.71 -12.85
N ILE A 457 -7.74 8.19 -12.03
CA ILE A 457 -6.36 7.67 -11.99
C ILE A 457 -5.86 7.50 -10.55
N PHE A 458 -5.20 6.37 -10.28
CA PHE A 458 -4.41 6.19 -9.07
C PHE A 458 -2.98 6.68 -9.31
N VAL A 459 -2.39 7.38 -8.34
CA VAL A 459 -1.06 7.99 -8.47
C VAL A 459 -0.19 7.62 -7.26
N ALA A 460 0.93 6.95 -7.50
CA ALA A 460 1.91 6.64 -6.47
C ALA A 460 2.82 7.85 -6.20
N ALA A 461 2.80 8.36 -4.97
CA ALA A 461 3.63 9.47 -4.51
C ALA A 461 4.69 9.00 -3.50
N ARG A 462 5.96 9.05 -3.92
CA ARG A 462 7.11 8.49 -3.20
C ARG A 462 7.47 9.22 -1.91
N GLY A 463 7.01 10.45 -1.76
CA GLY A 463 7.18 11.26 -0.57
C GLY A 463 8.45 12.09 -0.50
N SER A 464 8.39 13.14 0.31
CA SER A 464 9.35 14.22 0.34
C SER A 464 10.71 13.84 0.93
N TRP A 465 11.75 14.50 0.45
CA TRP A 465 13.08 14.52 1.06
C TRP A 465 13.48 15.96 1.47
N ASN A 466 12.96 16.97 0.78
CA ASN A 466 13.26 18.39 0.96
C ASN A 466 12.04 19.17 1.48
N SER A 467 11.45 18.71 2.60
CA SER A 467 10.36 19.39 3.30
C SER A 467 10.53 19.15 4.81
N ASP A 468 10.27 20.17 5.64
CA ASP A 468 10.39 20.06 7.09
C ASP A 468 9.38 19.07 7.67
N VAL A 469 8.16 19.07 7.10
CA VAL A 469 7.12 18.08 7.37
C VAL A 469 7.11 17.06 6.24
N ARG A 470 7.24 15.77 6.58
CA ARG A 470 7.16 14.68 5.60
C ARG A 470 5.78 14.68 4.96
N THR A 471 5.75 14.75 3.63
CA THR A 471 4.53 14.73 2.80
C THR A 471 4.67 13.68 1.70
N GLY A 472 3.57 13.29 1.06
CA GLY A 472 3.49 12.11 0.19
C GLY A 472 3.48 10.82 1.00
N TYR A 473 4.28 9.84 0.58
CA TYR A 473 4.24 8.47 1.12
C TYR A 473 2.81 7.91 1.05
N ARG A 474 2.20 8.00 -0.14
CA ARG A 474 0.78 7.67 -0.34
C ARG A 474 0.44 7.32 -1.78
N VAL A 475 -0.75 6.75 -1.96
CA VAL A 475 -1.42 6.69 -3.26
C VAL A 475 -2.55 7.72 -3.25
N PHE A 476 -2.56 8.59 -4.25
CA PHE A 476 -3.65 9.54 -4.53
C PHE A 476 -4.63 8.92 -5.53
N TYR A 477 -5.88 9.41 -5.56
CA TYR A 477 -6.91 8.99 -6.52
C TYR A 477 -7.57 10.19 -7.18
N ILE A 478 -7.14 10.60 -8.36
CA ILE A 478 -7.73 11.75 -9.04
C ILE A 478 -8.95 11.26 -9.81
N ASP A 479 -10.13 11.71 -9.38
CA ASP A 479 -11.42 11.37 -10.00
C ASP A 479 -11.54 11.95 -11.42
N ASP A 480 -12.23 11.24 -12.31
CA ASP A 480 -12.46 11.67 -13.68
C ASP A 480 -13.35 12.93 -13.70
N GLY A 481 -12.85 13.99 -14.33
CA GLY A 481 -13.52 15.30 -14.36
C GLY A 481 -13.26 16.20 -13.15
N GLN A 482 -12.52 15.77 -12.12
CA GLN A 482 -12.03 16.69 -11.09
C GLN A 482 -10.84 17.50 -11.60
N THR A 483 -11.03 18.81 -11.70
CA THR A 483 -9.94 19.77 -11.81
C THR A 483 -9.68 20.42 -10.44
N ILE A 484 -8.47 20.23 -9.94
CA ILE A 484 -7.69 21.04 -8.97
C ILE A 484 -8.33 22.14 -8.10
N PRO A 485 -7.87 22.24 -6.81
CA PRO A 485 -6.80 21.44 -6.19
C PRO A 485 -7.24 20.02 -5.80
N PHE A 486 -6.41 19.02 -6.12
CA PHE A 486 -6.70 17.62 -5.77
C PHE A 486 -5.97 17.22 -4.48
N THR A 487 -6.73 16.75 -3.48
CA THR A 487 -6.20 16.36 -2.16
C THR A 487 -6.62 14.95 -1.71
N GLY A 488 -7.42 14.24 -2.51
CA GLY A 488 -7.97 12.94 -2.15
C GLY A 488 -6.91 11.85 -2.00
N MET A 489 -7.01 11.07 -0.94
CA MET A 489 -6.01 10.06 -0.56
C MET A 489 -6.64 8.68 -0.57
N PHE A 490 -5.98 7.74 -1.24
CA PHE A 490 -6.42 6.34 -1.32
C PHE A 490 -5.56 5.40 -0.44
N LEU A 491 -4.27 5.66 -0.28
CA LEU A 491 -3.44 4.91 0.68
C LEU A 491 -2.61 5.88 1.51
N ASN A 492 -2.75 5.91 2.83
CA ASN A 492 -1.87 6.71 3.71
C ASN A 492 -0.72 5.88 4.29
N ALA A 493 0.41 5.81 3.60
CA ALA A 493 1.62 5.16 4.13
C ALA A 493 2.48 6.08 5.03
N ASN A 494 2.02 7.31 5.29
CA ASN A 494 2.62 8.27 6.21
C ASN A 494 1.93 8.28 7.60
N SER A 495 1.10 7.29 7.93
CA SER A 495 0.55 7.14 9.28
C SER A 495 1.56 6.48 10.23
N LEU A 496 1.58 6.89 11.51
CA LEU A 496 2.44 6.27 12.52
C LEU A 496 2.17 4.76 12.66
N LEU A 497 0.93 4.33 12.43
CA LEU A 497 0.52 2.93 12.47
C LEU A 497 1.09 2.13 11.28
N PHE A 498 1.01 2.67 10.06
CA PHE A 498 1.65 2.09 8.88
C PHE A 498 3.17 2.01 9.08
N LYS A 499 3.77 3.06 9.64
CA LYS A 499 5.20 3.10 9.98
C LYS A 499 5.57 1.97 10.94
N ASN A 500 4.81 1.75 12.00
CA ASN A 500 5.09 0.68 12.96
C ASN A 500 4.89 -0.71 12.35
N LEU A 501 3.96 -0.89 11.40
CA LEU A 501 3.80 -2.15 10.66
C LEU A 501 4.96 -2.46 9.74
N VAL A 502 5.41 -1.45 9.02
CA VAL A 502 6.40 -1.61 7.96
C VAL A 502 7.80 -1.34 8.49
N GLY A 503 7.97 -1.11 9.80
CA GLY A 503 9.25 -0.76 10.41
C GLY A 503 9.80 0.60 9.97
N GLY A 504 9.00 1.41 9.26
CA GLY A 504 9.32 2.74 8.77
C GLY A 504 8.34 3.21 7.68
N TRP A 505 8.61 4.36 7.07
CA TRP A 505 7.76 4.95 6.04
C TRP A 505 7.95 4.26 4.69
N PHE A 506 6.95 3.48 4.25
CA PHE A 506 6.93 2.90 2.90
C PHE A 506 6.88 4.00 1.83
N ARG A 507 7.61 3.78 0.73
CA ARG A 507 7.79 4.77 -0.33
C ARG A 507 7.17 4.26 -1.62
N PRO A 508 5.88 4.54 -1.90
CA PRO A 508 5.24 4.15 -3.15
C PRO A 508 6.03 4.64 -4.36
N VAL A 509 6.28 3.79 -5.34
CA VAL A 509 6.98 4.17 -6.58
C VAL A 509 6.05 4.14 -7.77
N SER A 510 5.30 3.06 -7.98
CA SER A 510 4.37 2.96 -9.09
C SER A 510 3.18 2.09 -8.72
N VAL A 511 2.15 2.13 -9.56
CA VAL A 511 0.89 1.40 -9.40
C VAL A 511 0.49 0.74 -10.71
N ALA A 512 -0.14 -0.43 -10.62
CA ALA A 512 -0.77 -1.11 -11.75
C ALA A 512 -2.00 -1.88 -11.27
N ALA A 513 -3.01 -2.03 -12.11
CA ALA A 513 -4.11 -2.96 -11.84
C ALA A 513 -3.61 -4.39 -12.09
N ALA A 514 -3.90 -5.30 -11.16
CA ALA A 514 -3.66 -6.73 -11.36
C ALA A 514 -4.79 -7.36 -12.19
N ALA A 515 -4.56 -8.59 -12.66
CA ALA A 515 -5.53 -9.31 -13.50
C ALA A 515 -6.89 -9.58 -12.83
N ASP A 516 -6.93 -9.66 -11.49
CA ASP A 516 -8.16 -9.79 -10.71
C ASP A 516 -8.87 -8.46 -10.46
N GLY A 517 -8.30 -7.35 -10.96
CA GLY A 517 -8.80 -6.00 -10.76
C GLY A 517 -8.44 -5.38 -9.40
N SER A 518 -7.53 -5.98 -8.64
CA SER A 518 -6.92 -5.33 -7.46
C SER A 518 -5.85 -4.31 -7.89
N LEU A 519 -5.42 -3.43 -6.97
CA LEU A 519 -4.37 -2.44 -7.22
C LEU A 519 -3.03 -2.90 -6.60
N LEU A 520 -1.98 -3.00 -7.41
CA LEU A 520 -0.62 -3.28 -6.96
C LEU A 520 0.14 -1.97 -6.74
N VAL A 521 0.88 -1.87 -5.63
CA VAL A 521 1.69 -0.70 -5.26
C VAL A 521 3.12 -1.14 -4.97
N THR A 522 4.09 -0.69 -5.78
CA THR A 522 5.51 -0.97 -5.53
C THR A 522 6.12 0.00 -4.53
N GLY A 523 7.14 -0.44 -3.80
CA GLY A 523 7.96 0.43 -2.96
C GLY A 523 9.43 0.02 -2.94
N ASP A 524 10.29 0.95 -3.34
CA ASP A 524 11.72 0.69 -3.46
C ASP A 524 12.43 0.55 -2.11
N ALA A 525 11.95 1.29 -1.12
CA ALA A 525 12.61 1.46 0.15
C ALA A 525 11.61 1.82 1.26
N ILE A 526 12.15 1.79 2.47
CA ILE A 526 11.52 2.33 3.67
C ILE A 526 12.39 3.50 4.15
N SER A 527 11.79 4.59 4.62
CA SER A 527 12.53 5.71 5.22
C SER A 527 12.25 5.88 6.72
N GLY A 528 13.20 6.48 7.44
CA GLY A 528 13.15 6.61 8.90
C GLY A 528 14.01 5.56 9.62
N PRO A 529 14.07 5.59 10.96
CA PRO A 529 14.76 4.56 11.74
C PRO A 529 14.02 3.23 11.54
N VAL A 530 14.69 2.30 10.86
CA VAL A 530 14.23 0.92 10.64
C VAL A 530 15.13 0.03 11.48
N LYS A 531 14.59 -0.83 12.35
CA LYS A 531 15.46 -1.79 13.05
C LYS A 531 16.10 -2.74 12.04
N PRO A 532 17.36 -3.16 12.22
CA PRO A 532 17.99 -4.12 11.33
C PRO A 532 17.14 -5.40 11.19
N GLY A 533 16.81 -5.78 9.95
CA GLY A 533 15.96 -6.95 9.65
C GLY A 533 14.45 -6.70 9.72
N GLU A 534 14.01 -5.54 10.22
CA GLU A 534 12.60 -5.17 10.23
C GLU A 534 12.24 -4.34 8.98
N GLY A 535 11.05 -4.57 8.43
CA GLY A 535 10.41 -3.71 7.46
C GLY A 535 10.24 -4.25 6.04
N PHE A 536 8.99 -4.22 5.58
CA PHE A 536 8.61 -4.77 4.28
C PHE A 536 8.92 -3.82 3.12
N ARG A 537 9.88 -4.24 2.29
CA ARG A 537 10.28 -3.56 1.06
C ARG A 537 9.81 -4.41 -0.10
N GLY A 538 8.87 -3.93 -0.88
CA GLY A 538 8.23 -4.77 -1.87
C GLY A 538 6.94 -4.20 -2.39
N ILE A 539 6.00 -5.09 -2.65
CA ILE A 539 4.77 -4.81 -3.36
C ILE A 539 3.60 -5.08 -2.43
N TYR A 540 2.69 -4.14 -2.35
CA TYR A 540 1.40 -4.31 -1.70
C TYR A 540 0.33 -4.55 -2.75
N ARG A 541 -0.66 -5.37 -2.42
CA ARG A 541 -1.90 -5.55 -3.18
C ARG A 541 -3.03 -4.95 -2.38
N ILE A 542 -3.81 -4.08 -3.00
CA ILE A 542 -5.02 -3.47 -2.43
C ILE A 542 -6.22 -4.09 -3.14
N SER A 543 -7.08 -4.75 -2.38
CA SER A 543 -8.31 -5.39 -2.90
C SER A 543 -9.54 -4.79 -2.22
N TYR A 544 -10.70 -4.88 -2.86
CA TYR A 544 -11.98 -4.51 -2.26
C TYR A 544 -12.66 -5.78 -1.72
N ASP A 545 -12.91 -5.82 -0.42
CA ASP A 545 -13.56 -6.95 0.28
C ASP A 545 -15.03 -6.61 0.52
N GLN A 546 -15.93 -7.35 -0.13
CA GLN A 546 -17.39 -7.19 -0.01
C GLN A 546 -17.97 -7.81 1.27
N THR A 547 -17.16 -8.47 2.10
CA THR A 547 -17.64 -9.06 3.35
C THR A 547 -18.20 -7.93 4.24
N PRO A 548 -19.48 -7.98 4.63
CA PRO A 548 -20.09 -6.90 5.41
C PRO A 548 -19.39 -6.75 6.75
N TYR A 549 -18.81 -5.58 6.98
CA TYR A 549 -18.29 -5.18 8.28
C TYR A 549 -19.49 -4.80 9.16
N LEU A 550 -19.65 -5.48 10.28
CA LEU A 550 -20.53 -5.00 11.34
C LEU A 550 -19.93 -3.68 11.85
N THR A 551 -20.53 -2.57 11.43
CA THR A 551 -20.12 -1.24 11.87
C THR A 551 -20.64 -1.07 13.29
N ILE A 552 -19.75 -1.07 14.28
CA ILE A 552 -20.13 -0.71 15.65
C ILE A 552 -20.29 0.81 15.64
N SER A 553 -21.54 1.26 15.60
CA SER A 553 -21.87 2.68 15.81
C SER A 553 -21.66 2.99 17.31
N PRO A 554 -21.06 4.14 17.65
CA PRO A 554 -20.66 4.49 19.02
C PRO A 554 -21.83 4.56 20.02
#